data_AF-A0A1V3XAZ2-F1
#
_entry.id   AF-A0A1V3XAZ2-F1
#
_cell.length_a   1.000
_cell.length_b   1.000
_cell.length_c   1.000
_cell.angle_alpha   90.00
_cell.angle_beta   90.00
_cell.angle_gamma   90.00
#
_symmetry.space_group_name_H-M   'P 1'
#
loop_
_entity.id
_entity.type
_entity.pdbx_description
1 polymer ?
#
loop_
_entity_poly.entity_id
_entity_poly.type
_entity_poly.pdbx_seq_one_letter_code
_entity_poly.pdbx_strand_id
1 'polypeptide(L)'
;MILGRQGCGKTTALVAIGEAVMSRFSPEEAQLTLIDPKTAPHGLRDLHGPGYVRAYAYDQDEIDEVITVLAQQVLLPRLPPKA
;
A
#
# COMPACT_ATOMS: atom_id res chain seq x y z
N MET A 1 1.41 -11.19 7.07
CA MET A 1 1.90 -11.97 5.90
C MET A 1 0.77 -12.88 5.43
N ILE A 2 0.43 -12.87 4.13
CA ILE A 2 -0.64 -13.72 3.57
C ILE A 2 0.00 -14.67 2.54
N LEU A 3 -0.18 -15.97 2.73
CA LEU A 3 0.30 -17.02 1.84
C LEU A 3 -0.87 -17.83 1.31
N GLY A 4 -0.82 -18.26 0.05
CA GLY A 4 -1.84 -19.13 -0.51
C GLY A 4 -1.69 -19.42 -1.99
N ARG A 5 -2.35 -20.49 -2.44
CA ARG A 5 -2.32 -20.99 -3.82
C ARG A 5 -2.95 -20.01 -4.82
N GLN A 6 -2.80 -20.24 -6.12
CA GLN A 6 -3.50 -19.46 -7.14
C GLN A 6 -5.02 -19.49 -6.87
N GLY A 7 -5.69 -18.36 -7.06
CA GLY A 7 -7.15 -18.26 -6.89
C GLY A 7 -7.67 -18.20 -5.45
N CYS A 8 -6.81 -18.28 -4.42
CA CYS A 8 -7.27 -18.31 -3.02
C CYS A 8 -7.69 -16.94 -2.44
N GLY A 9 -7.87 -15.91 -3.26
CA GLY A 9 -8.32 -14.58 -2.80
C GLY A 9 -7.25 -13.65 -2.19
N LYS A 10 -5.95 -13.85 -2.47
CA LYS A 10 -4.88 -12.97 -1.92
C LYS A 10 -5.10 -11.49 -2.24
N THR A 11 -5.40 -11.18 -3.50
CA THR A 11 -5.64 -9.81 -3.96
C THR A 11 -6.87 -9.23 -3.26
N THR A 12 -7.98 -9.98 -3.24
CA THR A 12 -9.23 -9.57 -2.56
C THR A 12 -9.01 -9.28 -1.09
N ALA A 13 -8.19 -10.09 -0.40
CA ALA A 13 -7.87 -9.86 1.01
C ALA A 13 -7.11 -8.54 1.22
N LEU A 14 -6.17 -8.19 0.33
CA LEU A 14 -5.45 -6.91 0.42
C LEU A 14 -6.36 -5.71 0.13
N VAL A 15 -7.27 -5.82 -0.83
CA VAL A 15 -8.29 -4.79 -1.10
C VAL A 15 -9.17 -4.57 0.14
N ALA A 16 -9.69 -5.64 0.73
CA ALA A 16 -10.52 -5.57 1.94
C ALA A 16 -9.77 -4.98 3.15
N ILE A 17 -8.46 -5.24 3.28
CA ILE A 17 -7.63 -4.59 4.30
C ILE A 17 -7.53 -3.08 4.04
N GLY A 18 -7.34 -2.67 2.78
CA GLY A 18 -7.32 -1.26 2.39
C GLY A 18 -8.65 -0.55 2.71
N GLU A 19 -9.77 -1.17 2.36
CA GLU A 19 -11.12 -0.68 2.71
C GLU A 19 -11.31 -0.58 4.23
N ALA A 20 -10.86 -1.58 4.98
CA ALA A 20 -10.93 -1.56 6.45
C ALA A 20 -10.14 -0.40 7.05
N VAL A 21 -8.93 -0.11 6.53
CA VAL A 21 -8.13 1.05 6.96
C VAL A 21 -8.90 2.35 6.71
N MET A 22 -9.42 2.55 5.50
CA MET A 22 -10.18 3.76 5.14
C MET A 22 -11.47 3.91 5.94
N SER A 23 -12.11 2.79 6.34
CA SER A 23 -13.30 2.83 7.18
C SER A 23 -13.02 3.23 8.64
N ARG A 24 -11.78 3.03 9.11
CA ARG A 24 -11.42 3.15 10.52
C ARG A 24 -10.62 4.40 10.85
N PHE A 25 -9.85 4.92 9.91
CA PHE A 25 -8.94 6.05 10.11
C PHE A 25 -9.27 7.17 9.14
N SER A 26 -9.02 8.43 9.51
CA SER A 26 -9.05 9.54 8.57
C SER A 26 -7.81 9.52 7.65
N PRO A 27 -7.81 10.24 6.51
CA PRO A 27 -6.62 10.35 5.66
C PRO A 27 -5.40 10.92 6.38
N GLU A 28 -5.60 11.80 7.35
CA GLU A 28 -4.52 12.40 8.14
C GLU A 28 -3.91 11.40 9.13
N GLU A 29 -4.72 10.43 9.60
CA GLU A 29 -4.31 9.36 10.50
C GLU A 29 -3.63 8.19 9.76
N ALA A 30 -4.09 7.88 8.54
CA ALA A 30 -3.58 6.76 7.76
C ALA A 30 -3.48 7.07 6.27
N GLN A 31 -2.35 6.64 5.67
CA GLN A 31 -2.07 6.75 4.25
C GLN A 31 -1.80 5.36 3.68
N LEU A 32 -2.17 5.14 2.42
CA LEU A 32 -1.99 3.89 1.68
C LEU A 32 -0.94 4.07 0.58
N THR A 33 0.06 3.19 0.58
CA THR A 33 1.01 3.00 -0.53
C THR A 33 0.72 1.63 -1.15
N LEU A 34 0.28 1.63 -2.41
CA LEU A 34 -0.21 0.43 -3.09
C LEU A 34 0.82 -0.08 -4.10
N ILE A 35 1.21 -1.35 -3.97
CA ILE A 35 2.21 -1.99 -4.84
C ILE A 35 1.55 -3.17 -5.53
N ASP A 36 1.38 -3.10 -6.86
CA ASP A 36 0.69 -4.12 -7.66
C ASP A 36 1.45 -4.50 -8.94
N PRO A 37 2.58 -5.22 -8.83
CA PRO A 37 3.43 -5.57 -9.98
C PRO A 37 2.75 -6.49 -11.01
N LYS A 38 1.60 -7.08 -10.67
CA LYS A 38 0.84 -7.98 -11.56
C LYS A 38 -0.44 -7.34 -12.11
N THR A 39 -0.72 -6.09 -11.74
CA THR A 39 -1.90 -5.32 -12.15
C THR A 39 -3.18 -6.17 -12.10
N ALA A 40 -3.38 -6.85 -10.98
CA ALA A 40 -4.43 -7.85 -10.86
C ALA A 40 -5.82 -7.22 -11.14
N PRO A 41 -6.68 -7.85 -11.98
CA PRO A 41 -8.03 -7.36 -12.20
C PRO A 41 -8.81 -7.30 -10.88
N HIS A 42 -9.59 -6.23 -10.66
CA HIS A 42 -10.33 -6.02 -9.41
C HIS A 42 -9.43 -6.03 -8.17
N GLY A 43 -8.17 -5.62 -8.35
CA GLY A 43 -7.14 -5.56 -7.33
C GLY A 43 -6.91 -4.16 -6.79
N LEU A 44 -5.67 -3.89 -6.38
CA LEU A 44 -5.31 -2.63 -5.71
C LEU A 44 -5.51 -1.40 -6.59
N ARG A 45 -5.41 -1.56 -7.92
CA ARG A 45 -5.74 -0.51 -8.91
C ARG A 45 -7.15 0.07 -8.77
N ASP A 46 -8.10 -0.74 -8.31
CA ASP A 46 -9.51 -0.34 -8.21
C ASP A 46 -9.85 0.14 -6.79
N LEU A 47 -8.88 0.15 -5.86
CA LEU A 47 -9.03 0.68 -4.51
C LEU A 47 -8.94 2.21 -4.54
N HIS A 48 -10.08 2.85 -4.80
CA HIS A 48 -10.19 4.31 -4.84
C HIS A 48 -10.42 4.90 -3.45
N GLY A 49 -9.45 5.67 -2.95
CA GLY A 49 -9.53 6.41 -1.70
C GLY A 49 -8.90 7.79 -1.81
N PRO A 50 -9.64 8.82 -2.27
CA PRO A 50 -9.11 10.18 -2.38
C PRO A 50 -8.56 10.66 -1.04
N GLY A 51 -7.35 11.20 -1.04
CA GLY A 51 -6.66 11.63 0.16
C GLY A 51 -5.97 10.49 0.94
N TYR A 52 -6.41 9.24 0.83
CA TYR A 52 -5.75 8.09 1.47
C TYR A 52 -4.59 7.53 0.64
N VAL A 53 -4.81 7.37 -0.68
CA VAL A 53 -3.80 6.77 -1.57
C VAL A 53 -2.74 7.81 -1.89
N ARG A 54 -1.56 7.63 -1.29
CA ARG A 54 -0.38 8.48 -1.48
C ARG A 54 0.34 8.16 -2.79
N ALA A 55 0.43 6.87 -3.11
CA ALA A 55 1.14 6.36 -4.27
C ALA A 55 0.57 4.99 -4.65
N TYR A 56 0.50 4.75 -5.95
CA TYR A 56 0.20 3.45 -6.54
C TYR A 56 1.28 3.17 -7.58
N ALA A 57 1.95 2.03 -7.47
CA ALA A 57 3.01 1.63 -8.38
C ALA A 57 2.82 0.20 -8.87
N TYR A 58 3.12 -0.04 -10.15
CA TYR A 58 3.04 -1.36 -10.77
C TYR A 58 4.24 -1.70 -11.65
N ASP A 59 4.95 -0.69 -12.17
CA ASP A 59 6.21 -0.89 -12.86
C ASP A 59 7.36 -1.16 -11.86
N GLN A 60 8.38 -1.93 -12.25
CA GLN A 60 9.46 -2.29 -11.32
C GLN A 60 10.29 -1.09 -10.87
N ASP A 61 10.60 -0.16 -11.78
CA ASP A 61 11.40 1.02 -11.45
C ASP A 61 10.58 1.98 -10.58
N GLU A 62 9.29 2.12 -10.88
CA GLU A 62 8.35 2.92 -10.08
C GLU A 62 8.15 2.34 -8.67
N ILE A 63 8.06 1.01 -8.55
CA ILE A 63 7.94 0.32 -7.25
C ILE A 63 9.18 0.61 -6.40
N ASP A 64 10.38 0.51 -6.98
CA ASP A 64 11.62 0.81 -6.28
C ASP A 64 11.69 2.27 -5.82
N GLU A 65 11.30 3.20 -6.70
CA GLU A 65 11.23 4.63 -6.38
C GLU A 65 10.25 4.90 -5.22
N VAL A 66 9.01 4.40 -5.31
CA VAL A 66 7.97 4.63 -4.30
C VAL A 66 8.36 4.05 -2.93
N ILE A 67 8.93 2.85 -2.91
CA ILE A 67 9.40 2.23 -1.66
C ILE A 67 10.59 3.00 -1.10
N THR A 68 11.55 3.40 -1.94
CA THR A 68 12.72 4.17 -1.53
C THR A 68 12.32 5.51 -0.92
N VAL A 69 11.41 6.24 -1.57
CA VAL A 69 10.87 7.51 -1.07
C VAL A 69 10.15 7.31 0.26
N LEU A 70 9.28 6.29 0.37
CA LEU A 70 8.58 5.99 1.62
C LEU A 70 9.57 5.70 2.76
N ALA A 71 10.57 4.86 2.51
CA ALA A 71 11.58 4.51 3.50
C ALA A 71 12.39 5.75 3.92
N GLN A 72 12.99 6.44 2.97
CA GLN A 72 13.97 7.50 3.24
C GLN A 72 13.33 8.79 3.77
N GLN A 73 12.17 9.17 3.23
CA GLN A 73 11.58 10.48 3.51
C GLN A 73 10.50 10.43 4.59
N VAL A 74 9.88 9.27 4.83
CA VAL A 74 8.79 9.16 5.82
C VAL A 74 9.19 8.32 7.02
N LEU A 75 9.78 7.14 6.80
CA LEU A 75 10.05 6.20 7.90
C LEU A 75 11.35 6.52 8.62
N LEU A 76 12.46 6.74 7.91
CA LEU A 76 13.75 7.04 8.53
C LEU A 76 13.72 8.28 9.45
N PRO A 77 13.09 9.41 9.09
CA PRO A 77 13.02 10.57 9.97
C PRO A 77 12.21 10.34 11.26
N ARG A 78 11.39 9.27 11.30
CA ARG A 78 10.57 8.89 12.46
C ARG A 78 11.27 7.87 13.35
N LEU A 79 12.49 7.46 13.02
CA LEU A 79 13.25 6.58 13.89
C LEU A 79 13.49 7.27 15.24
N PRO A 80 13.40 6.54 16.36
CA PRO A 80 13.73 7.08 17.65
C PRO A 80 15.20 7.55 17.66
N PRO A 81 15.55 8.58 18.46
CA PRO A 81 16.94 8.98 18.61
C PRO A 81 17.78 7.79 19.06
N LYS A 82 19.00 7.69 18.50
CA LYS A 82 19.93 6.63 18.88
C LYS A 82 20.26 6.78 20.37
N ALA A 83 20.05 5.71 21.13
CA ALA A 83 20.45 5.61 22.54
C ALA A 83 21.97 5.54 22.68
#